data_AF-A0AAN2CBK8-F1
#
_entry.id   AF-A0AAN2CBK8-F1
#
_cell.length_a   1.000
_cell.length_b   1.000
_cell.length_c   1.000
_cell.angle_alpha   90.00
_cell.angle_beta   90.00
_cell.angle_gamma   90.00
#
_symmetry.space_group_name_H-M   'P 1'
#
loop_
_entity.id
_entity.type
_entity.pdbx_description
1 polymer ?
#
loop_
_entity_poly.entity_id
_entity_poly.type
_entity_poly.pdbx_seq_one_letter_code
_entity_poly.pdbx_strand_id
1 'polypeptide(L)'
;MLTALATHAGLGLELHAHGDGMDHHHLVEDVGIALGRAIDEALGDKRGIARFGSIAVPLDDALVQCAVDLSGRPWLTYDVPFSVDRVGALPTELVPHFFRSVVDHGKFNLHLLRWGGTNNHHLCEAAFKAFARAFAQAKAVTGSGEVPSTKGTLGEN
;
A
#
# COMPACT_ATOMS: atom_id res chain seq x y z
N MET A 1 -1.94 11.90 1.98
CA MET A 1 -1.58 10.47 1.89
C MET A 1 -1.74 9.90 0.47
N LEU A 2 -2.95 9.75 -0.09
CA LEU A 2 -3.13 9.15 -1.42
C LEU A 2 -2.44 9.91 -2.57
N THR A 3 -2.37 11.23 -2.52
CA THR A 3 -1.60 12.03 -3.49
C THR A 3 -0.11 11.67 -3.48
N ALA A 4 0.48 11.49 -2.29
CA ALA A 4 1.87 11.06 -2.14
C ALA A 4 2.07 9.62 -2.64
N LEU A 5 1.11 8.74 -2.36
CA LEU A 5 1.09 7.38 -2.92
C LEU A 5 1.13 7.42 -4.46
N ALA A 6 0.20 8.12 -5.09
CA ALA A 6 0.12 8.21 -6.55
C ALA A 6 1.41 8.79 -7.16
N THR A 7 1.92 9.88 -6.58
CA THR A 7 3.12 10.58 -7.05
C THR A 7 4.35 9.67 -7.00
N HIS A 8 4.61 9.04 -5.86
CA HIS A 8 5.82 8.27 -5.66
C HIS A 8 5.75 6.85 -6.24
N ALA A 9 4.54 6.34 -6.48
CA ALA A 9 4.30 5.07 -7.16
C ALA A 9 4.31 5.20 -8.70
N GLY A 10 4.31 6.44 -9.23
CA GLY A 10 4.12 6.69 -10.66
C GLY A 10 2.78 6.13 -11.13
N LEU A 11 1.69 6.53 -10.47
CA LEU A 11 0.32 6.15 -10.80
C LEU A 11 -0.47 7.38 -11.23
N GLY A 12 -1.28 7.25 -12.28
CA GLY A 12 -2.43 8.11 -12.46
C GLY A 12 -3.53 7.65 -11.50
N LEU A 13 -3.96 8.52 -10.59
CA LEU A 13 -5.01 8.23 -9.64
C LEU A 13 -6.08 9.31 -9.71
N GLU A 14 -7.27 8.93 -10.16
CA GLU A 14 -8.49 9.73 -10.02
C GLU A 14 -9.41 9.01 -9.04
N LEU A 15 -9.89 9.72 -8.01
CA LEU A 15 -10.70 9.14 -6.95
C LEU A 15 -11.79 10.11 -6.53
N HIS A 16 -13.03 9.63 -6.55
CA HIS A 16 -14.20 10.32 -6.02
C HIS A 16 -14.86 9.40 -5.00
N ALA A 17 -15.11 9.91 -3.79
CA ALA A 17 -15.74 9.14 -2.73
C ALA A 17 -16.60 10.07 -1.86
N HIS A 18 -17.78 9.59 -1.46
CA HIS A 18 -18.70 10.31 -0.59
C HIS A 18 -18.96 9.44 0.65
N GLY A 19 -18.71 9.99 1.83
CA GLY A 19 -18.98 9.31 3.09
C GLY A 19 -20.47 9.25 3.43
N ASP A 20 -20.84 8.36 4.34
CA ASP A 20 -22.22 8.19 4.84
C ASP A 20 -22.67 9.29 5.83
N GLY A 21 -21.74 10.17 6.25
CA GLY A 21 -22.00 11.25 7.20
C GLY A 21 -21.95 10.84 8.67
N MET A 22 -21.62 9.58 8.98
CA MET A 22 -21.52 9.08 10.36
C MET A 22 -20.11 9.25 10.90
N ASP A 23 -19.14 8.57 10.27
CA ASP A 23 -17.73 8.66 10.61
C ASP A 23 -16.85 8.49 9.36
N HIS A 24 -15.55 8.24 9.56
CA HIS A 24 -14.60 8.05 8.46
C HIS A 24 -14.32 6.58 8.14
N HIS A 25 -14.86 5.63 8.91
CA HIS A 25 -14.52 4.21 8.82
C HIS A 25 -14.89 3.65 7.45
N HIS A 26 -16.18 3.66 7.11
CA HIS A 26 -16.67 3.11 5.84
C HIS A 26 -16.02 3.82 4.65
N LEU A 27 -15.87 5.15 4.71
CA LEU A 27 -15.25 5.92 3.63
C LEU A 27 -13.79 5.50 3.39
N VAL A 28 -12.99 5.36 4.44
CA VAL A 28 -11.57 4.99 4.33
C VAL A 28 -11.41 3.52 3.93
N GLU A 29 -12.24 2.64 4.49
CA GLU A 29 -12.28 1.22 4.13
C GLU A 29 -12.63 1.04 2.65
N ASP A 30 -13.74 1.61 2.19
CA ASP A 30 -14.23 1.47 0.82
C ASP A 30 -13.27 2.06 -0.21
N VAL A 31 -12.61 3.18 0.13
CA VAL A 31 -11.51 3.73 -0.69
C VAL A 31 -10.34 2.74 -0.78
N GLY A 32 -10.00 2.06 0.32
CA GLY A 32 -8.99 1.01 0.32
C GLY A 32 -9.39 -0.20 -0.53
N ILE A 33 -10.65 -0.64 -0.43
CA ILE A 33 -11.22 -1.73 -1.24
C ILE A 33 -11.14 -1.38 -2.73
N ALA A 34 -11.64 -0.19 -3.11
CA ALA A 34 -11.66 0.26 -4.50
C ALA A 34 -10.25 0.36 -5.08
N LEU A 35 -9.30 0.92 -4.33
CA LEU A 35 -7.90 1.01 -4.74
C LEU A 35 -7.26 -0.38 -4.89
N GLY A 36 -7.50 -1.29 -3.94
CA GLY A 36 -7.00 -2.67 -4.00
C GLY A 36 -7.49 -3.39 -5.26
N ARG A 37 -8.80 -3.32 -5.56
CA ARG A 37 -9.38 -3.90 -6.78
C ARG A 37 -8.77 -3.32 -8.04
N ALA A 38 -8.62 -1.99 -8.10
CA ALA A 38 -7.98 -1.32 -9.24
C ALA A 38 -6.52 -1.76 -9.43
N ILE A 39 -5.78 -2.00 -8.34
CA ILE A 39 -4.42 -2.55 -8.40
C ILE A 39 -4.41 -3.98 -8.96
N ASP A 40 -5.28 -4.87 -8.47
CA ASP A 40 -5.33 -6.27 -8.94
C ASP A 40 -5.70 -6.33 -10.43
N GLU A 41 -6.69 -5.53 -10.84
CA GLU A 41 -7.13 -5.42 -12.23
C GLU A 41 -6.00 -4.88 -13.13
N ALA A 42 -5.33 -3.80 -12.72
CA ALA A 42 -4.26 -3.19 -13.50
C ALA A 42 -3.00 -4.08 -13.64
N LEU A 43 -2.76 -4.97 -12.67
CA LEU A 43 -1.61 -5.89 -12.70
C LEU A 43 -1.87 -7.14 -13.54
N GLY A 44 -3.13 -7.48 -13.83
CA GLY A 44 -3.48 -8.64 -14.64
C GLY A 44 -2.84 -9.95 -14.16
N ASP A 45 -2.22 -10.69 -15.08
CA ASP A 45 -1.53 -11.96 -14.79
C ASP A 45 -0.16 -11.78 -14.11
N LYS A 46 0.24 -10.55 -13.77
CA LYS A 46 1.50 -10.19 -13.09
C LYS A 46 2.73 -10.72 -13.83
N ARG A 47 2.63 -10.84 -15.16
CA ARG A 47 3.69 -11.34 -16.02
C ARG A 47 4.66 -10.23 -16.41
N GLY A 48 5.96 -10.54 -16.41
CA GLY A 48 7.01 -9.62 -16.83
C GLY A 48 7.26 -8.45 -15.88
N ILE A 49 6.77 -8.52 -14.64
CA ILE A 49 7.09 -7.54 -13.58
C ILE A 49 8.17 -8.06 -12.63
N ALA A 50 8.77 -7.18 -11.84
CA ALA A 50 9.78 -7.52 -10.84
C ALA A 50 9.22 -8.32 -9.65
N ARG A 51 7.90 -8.24 -9.41
CA ARG A 51 7.11 -8.86 -8.34
C ARG A 51 7.43 -8.37 -6.93
N PHE A 52 8.70 -8.19 -6.61
CA PHE A 52 9.16 -7.79 -5.29
C PHE A 52 9.67 -6.35 -5.29
N GLY A 53 9.41 -5.64 -4.20
CA GLY A 53 9.96 -4.32 -3.94
C GLY A 53 10.19 -4.12 -2.46
N SER A 54 11.25 -3.41 -2.10
CA SER A 54 11.60 -3.16 -0.70
C SER A 54 12.40 -1.87 -0.57
N ILE A 55 12.00 -1.01 0.35
CA ILE A 55 12.67 0.27 0.59
C ILE A 55 12.36 0.80 2.00
N ALA A 56 13.33 1.47 2.60
CA ALA A 56 13.12 2.31 3.78
C ALA A 56 13.02 3.78 3.34
N VAL A 57 11.96 4.46 3.75
CA VAL A 57 11.71 5.86 3.39
C VAL A 57 11.71 6.72 4.65
N PRO A 58 12.58 7.75 4.71
CA PRO A 58 12.54 8.72 5.79
C PRO A 58 11.52 9.82 5.53
N LEU A 59 11.08 10.46 6.61
CA LEU A 59 10.47 11.79 6.59
C LEU A 59 10.82 12.47 7.92
N ASP A 60 11.76 13.41 7.88
CA ASP A 60 12.34 14.07 9.05
C ASP A 60 12.77 13.06 10.13
N ASP A 61 12.09 13.03 11.28
CA ASP A 61 12.38 12.11 12.38
C ASP A 61 11.93 10.66 12.10
N ALA A 62 10.99 10.47 11.17
CA ALA A 62 10.42 9.16 10.84
C ALA A 62 11.26 8.36 9.85
N LEU A 63 11.32 7.04 10.06
CA LEU A 63 11.83 6.07 9.10
C LEU A 63 10.92 4.85 9.07
N VAL A 64 10.32 4.58 7.91
CA VAL A 64 9.42 3.42 7.72
C VAL A 64 9.95 2.56 6.57
N GLN A 65 10.10 1.26 6.83
CA GLN A 65 10.42 0.26 5.82
C GLN A 65 9.14 -0.36 5.27
N CYS A 66 9.11 -0.51 3.94
CA CYS A 66 8.11 -1.29 3.25
C CYS A 66 8.74 -2.45 2.49
N ALA A 67 8.11 -3.62 2.52
CA ALA A 67 8.37 -4.71 1.60
C ALA A 67 7.06 -5.20 0.97
N VAL A 68 7.06 -5.42 -0.35
CA VAL A 68 5.91 -5.84 -1.15
C VAL A 68 6.26 -7.11 -1.93
N ASP A 69 5.35 -8.07 -1.95
CA ASP A 69 5.35 -9.22 -2.86
C ASP A 69 3.98 -9.29 -3.57
N LEU A 70 3.96 -8.99 -4.87
CA LEU A 70 2.78 -9.06 -5.74
C LEU A 70 2.43 -10.53 -6.04
N SER A 71 2.00 -11.22 -4.99
CA SER A 71 2.06 -12.67 -4.87
C SER A 71 0.77 -13.40 -5.26
N GLY A 72 -0.34 -12.67 -5.39
CA GLY A 72 -1.69 -13.23 -5.46
C GLY A 72 -2.28 -13.63 -4.10
N ARG A 73 -1.55 -13.47 -2.98
CA ARG A 73 -1.99 -13.84 -1.63
C ARG A 73 -2.04 -12.61 -0.73
N PRO A 74 -3.19 -12.30 -0.12
CA PRO A 74 -3.34 -11.15 0.75
C PRO A 74 -2.68 -11.39 2.11
N TRP A 75 -1.79 -10.48 2.51
CA TRP A 75 -1.21 -10.46 3.84
C TRP A 75 -0.73 -9.06 4.21
N LEU A 76 -1.04 -8.62 5.43
CA LEU A 76 -0.53 -7.37 5.98
C LEU A 76 0.21 -7.65 7.29
N THR A 77 1.47 -7.20 7.36
CA THR A 77 2.15 -6.94 8.62
C THR A 77 2.32 -5.44 8.77
N TYR A 78 1.75 -4.87 9.82
CA TYR A 78 1.78 -3.44 10.07
C TYR A 78 2.28 -3.18 11.49
N ASP A 79 3.44 -2.53 11.58
CA ASP A 79 4.08 -2.12 12.83
C ASP A 79 4.55 -0.66 12.71
N VAL A 80 3.59 0.24 12.60
CA VAL A 80 3.80 1.69 12.62
C VAL A 80 2.83 2.29 13.64
N PRO A 81 3.10 2.13 14.94
CA PRO A 81 2.19 2.58 15.99
C PRO A 81 2.12 4.11 16.05
N PHE A 82 0.90 4.62 16.26
CA PHE A 82 0.61 6.03 16.46
C PHE A 82 0.37 6.33 17.93
N SER A 83 0.81 7.49 18.40
CA SER A 83 0.66 7.95 19.79
C SER A 83 -0.51 8.93 20.00
N VAL A 84 -1.29 9.17 18.95
CA VAL A 84 -2.47 10.06 18.96
C VAL A 84 -3.61 9.38 18.21
N ASP A 85 -4.85 9.76 18.53
CA ASP A 85 -6.04 9.17 17.91
C ASP A 85 -6.27 9.67 16.48
N ARG A 86 -5.68 10.82 16.09
CA ARG A 86 -5.92 11.45 14.78
C ARG A 86 -4.69 12.16 14.22
N VAL A 87 -4.54 12.11 12.90
CA VAL A 87 -3.63 12.97 12.11
C VAL A 87 -4.50 13.87 11.22
N GLY A 88 -4.68 15.12 11.62
CA GLY A 88 -5.68 16.00 11.01
C GLY A 88 -7.09 15.43 11.22
N ALA A 89 -7.86 15.26 10.14
CA ALA A 89 -9.19 14.65 10.20
C ALA A 89 -9.16 13.11 10.27
N LEU A 90 -8.06 12.47 9.86
CA LEU A 90 -7.95 11.01 9.73
C LEU A 90 -7.71 10.35 11.10
N PRO A 91 -8.62 9.48 11.59
CA PRO A 91 -8.33 8.60 12.72
C PRO A 91 -7.15 7.68 12.42
N THR A 92 -6.18 7.62 13.33
CA THR A 92 -4.94 6.86 13.15
C THR A 92 -5.18 5.36 13.13
N GLU A 93 -6.23 4.89 13.82
CA GLU A 93 -6.69 3.50 13.75
C GLU A 93 -7.06 3.08 12.32
N LEU A 94 -7.57 4.02 11.49
CA LEU A 94 -7.99 3.70 10.13
C LEU A 94 -6.83 3.55 9.15
N VAL A 95 -5.60 3.94 9.53
CA VAL A 95 -4.42 3.79 8.65
C VAL A 95 -4.08 2.31 8.40
N PRO A 96 -3.89 1.45 9.43
CA PRO A 96 -3.70 0.02 9.19
C PRO A 96 -4.93 -0.63 8.55
N HIS A 97 -6.15 -0.21 8.89
CA HIS A 97 -7.37 -0.70 8.23
C HIS A 97 -7.38 -0.39 6.73
N PHE A 98 -7.03 0.82 6.32
CA PHE A 98 -6.88 1.19 4.91
C PHE A 98 -5.90 0.24 4.19
N PHE A 99 -4.71 0.03 4.74
CA PHE A 99 -3.73 -0.88 4.13
C PHE A 99 -4.24 -2.32 4.10
N ARG A 100 -4.99 -2.76 5.13
CA ARG A 100 -5.59 -4.10 5.15
C ARG A 100 -6.57 -4.26 3.99
N SER A 101 -7.47 -3.30 3.81
CA SER A 101 -8.45 -3.31 2.71
C SER A 101 -7.79 -3.31 1.34
N VAL A 102 -6.73 -2.51 1.14
CA VAL A 102 -5.95 -2.48 -0.11
C VAL A 102 -5.28 -3.83 -0.39
N VAL A 103 -4.64 -4.43 0.62
CA VAL A 103 -3.93 -5.71 0.50
C VAL A 103 -4.89 -6.86 0.21
N ASP A 104 -6.01 -6.91 0.92
CA ASP A 104 -7.01 -7.97 0.78
C ASP A 104 -7.61 -7.99 -0.62
N HIS A 105 -7.92 -6.80 -1.15
CA HIS A 105 -8.53 -6.65 -2.47
C HIS A 105 -7.51 -6.55 -3.61
N GLY A 106 -6.26 -6.19 -3.32
CA GLY A 106 -5.14 -6.16 -4.27
C GLY A 106 -4.40 -7.50 -4.40
N LYS A 107 -4.65 -8.44 -3.48
CA LYS A 107 -4.08 -9.80 -3.47
C LYS A 107 -2.54 -9.79 -3.53
N PHE A 108 -1.91 -9.14 -2.56
CA PHE A 108 -0.45 -9.11 -2.40
C PHE A 108 -0.04 -9.12 -0.93
N ASN A 109 1.23 -9.43 -0.65
CA ASN A 109 1.77 -9.27 0.71
C ASN A 109 2.38 -7.88 0.87
N LEU A 110 2.14 -7.26 2.02
CA LEU A 110 2.67 -5.97 2.42
C LEU A 110 3.20 -6.02 3.85
N HIS A 111 4.43 -5.56 4.03
CA HIS A 111 5.01 -5.31 5.34
C HIS A 111 5.30 -3.81 5.46
N LEU A 112 4.89 -3.18 6.55
CA LEU A 112 5.19 -1.80 6.91
C LEU A 112 5.72 -1.77 8.34
N LEU A 113 6.98 -1.39 8.51
CA LEU A 113 7.70 -1.46 9.79
C LEU A 113 8.35 -0.11 10.10
N ARG A 114 8.09 0.43 11.29
CA ARG A 114 8.75 1.64 11.79
C ARG A 114 10.12 1.30 12.35
N TRP A 115 11.13 2.02 11.91
CA TRP A 115 12.49 1.98 12.47
C TRP A 115 12.78 3.16 13.41
N GLY A 116 12.09 4.29 13.21
CA GLY A 116 12.30 5.51 13.98
C GLY A 116 11.21 6.55 13.75
N GLY A 117 11.23 7.61 14.55
CA GLY A 117 10.29 8.75 14.52
C GLY A 117 9.26 8.74 15.62
N THR A 118 8.71 9.90 15.95
CA THR A 118 7.69 10.12 16.98
C THR A 118 6.56 11.02 16.46
N ASN A 119 6.80 11.82 15.42
CA ASN A 119 5.75 12.61 14.79
C ASN A 119 4.79 11.71 13.99
N ASN A 120 3.51 11.68 14.38
CA ASN A 120 2.50 10.82 13.78
C ASN A 120 2.17 11.16 12.31
N HIS A 121 2.24 12.44 11.93
CA HIS A 121 2.07 12.83 10.53
C HIS A 121 3.24 12.30 9.69
N HIS A 122 4.47 12.45 10.19
CA HIS A 122 5.67 11.98 9.51
C HIS A 122 5.67 10.46 9.36
N LEU A 123 5.33 9.72 10.43
CA LEU A 123 5.18 8.26 10.39
C LEU A 123 4.12 7.82 9.37
N CYS A 124 2.94 8.46 9.38
CA CYS A 124 1.86 8.14 8.45
C CYS A 124 2.31 8.39 7.00
N GLU A 125 2.82 9.58 6.70
CA GLU A 125 3.24 9.91 5.35
C GLU A 125 4.44 9.08 4.87
N ALA A 126 5.41 8.78 5.74
CA ALA A 126 6.51 7.88 5.45
C ALA A 126 6.01 6.47 5.11
N ALA A 127 4.99 5.94 5.80
CA ALA A 127 4.40 4.64 5.47
C ALA A 127 3.76 4.62 4.07
N PHE A 128 2.98 5.65 3.72
CA PHE A 128 2.41 5.77 2.37
C PHE A 128 3.49 5.94 1.29
N LYS A 129 4.53 6.73 1.54
CA LYS A 129 5.66 6.90 0.60
C LYS A 129 6.49 5.61 0.45
N ALA A 130 6.73 4.90 1.54
CA ALA A 130 7.43 3.61 1.53
C ALA A 130 6.65 2.59 0.71
N PHE A 131 5.34 2.46 0.94
CA PHE A 131 4.47 1.62 0.11
C PHE A 131 4.53 2.03 -1.36
N ALA A 132 4.41 3.33 -1.65
CA ALA A 132 4.44 3.83 -3.02
C ALA A 132 5.70 3.43 -3.79
N ARG A 133 6.87 3.62 -3.16
CA ARG A 133 8.17 3.33 -3.76
C ARG A 133 8.44 1.83 -3.86
N ALA A 134 8.12 1.05 -2.83
CA ALA A 134 8.23 -0.41 -2.88
C ALA A 134 7.29 -0.99 -3.96
N PHE A 135 6.06 -0.51 -4.04
CA PHE A 135 5.11 -0.91 -5.07
C PHE A 135 5.60 -0.56 -6.47
N ALA A 136 6.17 0.64 -6.67
CA ALA A 136 6.78 1.03 -7.95
C ALA A 136 7.91 0.08 -8.39
N GLN A 137 8.76 -0.35 -7.46
CA GLN A 137 9.79 -1.35 -7.74
C GLN A 137 9.16 -2.68 -8.10
N ALA A 138 8.18 -3.15 -7.32
CA ALA A 138 7.53 -4.45 -7.53
C ALA A 138 6.80 -4.56 -8.87
N LYS A 139 6.14 -3.48 -9.32
CA LYS A 139 5.42 -3.46 -10.61
C LYS A 139 6.31 -3.12 -11.81
N ALA A 140 7.61 -2.87 -11.61
CA ALA A 140 8.51 -2.49 -12.70
C ALA A 140 8.60 -3.62 -13.74
N VAL A 141 8.48 -3.27 -15.02
CA VAL A 141 8.58 -4.22 -16.13
C VAL A 141 10.04 -4.65 -16.29
N THR A 142 10.30 -5.95 -16.29
CA THR A 142 11.64 -6.54 -16.39
C THR A 142 12.02 -6.97 -17.81
N GLY A 143 11.05 -7.00 -18.73
CA GLY A 143 11.25 -7.44 -20.11
C GLY A 143 11.32 -8.96 -20.31
N SER A 144 11.20 -9.78 -19.25
CA SER A 144 11.23 -11.24 -19.37
C SER A 144 9.97 -11.78 -20.07
N GLY A 145 8.82 -11.14 -19.88
CA GLY A 145 7.53 -11.64 -20.34
C GLY A 145 7.09 -12.94 -19.65
N GLU A 146 7.76 -13.35 -18.57
CA GLU A 146 7.48 -14.56 -17.80
C GLU A 146 6.77 -14.24 -16.48
N VAL A 147 5.99 -15.19 -15.97
CA VAL A 147 5.40 -15.07 -14.63
C VAL A 147 6.50 -15.32 -13.61
N PRO A 148 6.82 -14.37 -12.71
CA PRO A 148 7.94 -14.48 -11.78
C PRO A 148 7.59 -15.42 -10.60
N SER A 149 7.33 -16.70 -10.89
CA SER A 149 6.89 -17.72 -9.94
C SER A 149 7.35 -19.11 -10.37
N THR A 150 7.95 -19.85 -9.44
CA THR A 150 8.32 -21.26 -9.67
C THR A 150 7.10 -22.17 -9.88
N LYS A 151 5.90 -21.72 -9.49
CA LYS A 151 4.64 -22.44 -9.73
C LYS A 151 4.06 -22.19 -11.12
N GLY A 152 4.65 -21.28 -11.91
CA GLY A 152 4.12 -20.85 -13.22
C GLY A 152 2.89 -19.96 -13.15
N THR A 153 2.37 -19.66 -11.96
CA THR A 153 1.19 -18.80 -11.73
C THR A 153 1.36 -17.94 -10.47
N LEU A 154 0.65 -16.80 -10.44
CA LEU A 154 0.53 -15.87 -9.32
C LEU A 154 -0.96 -15.52 -9.12
N GLY A 155 -1.71 -16.47 -8.56
CA GLY A 155 -3.14 -16.38 -8.29
C GLY A 155 -3.68 -17.75 -7.88
N GLU A 156 -4.93 -17.79 -7.43
CA GLU A 156 -5.65 -19.07 -7.34
C GLU A 156 -6.06 -19.48 -8.76
N ASN A 157 -5.82 -20.74 -9.12
CA ASN A 157 -6.36 -21.34 -10.34
C ASN A 157 -7.87 -21.54 -10.19
#